data_AF-A0A953W0H7-F1
#
_entry.id   AF-A0A953W0H7-F1
#
_cell.length_a   1.000
_cell.length_b   1.000
_cell.length_c   1.000
_cell.angle_alpha   90.00
_cell.angle_beta   90.00
_cell.angle_gamma   90.00
#
_symmetry.space_group_name_H-M   'P 1'
#
loop_
_entity.id
_entity.type
_entity.pdbx_description
1 polymer ?
#
loop_
_entity_poly.entity_id
_entity_poly.type
_entity_poly.pdbx_seq_one_letter_code
_entity_poly.pdbx_strand_id
1 'polypeptide(L)'
;MTLAPDSRELVARARADLRMGVGVVLTRADGSGALVLAAETLTAARLGDACGLGRPMVALTSRRAETLKARAYDGDLARVALPSDADLTWVRALADPAGDLNMPLKGPLKSLRDGDSDLARAGLRLCKQARLLPAALLVDCADAADLARRAMLTMLPAADVTRNADAGSPMLPVVHARLPMAVSEQGRLHVFRPEDGGEEHYAIEIGAPDRGKPVLARLHSACFTGDLMGSLKCDCGP
;
A
#
# COMPACT_ATOMS: atom_id res chain seq x y z
N MET A 1 -10.08 -7.47 -25.42
CA MET A 1 -11.04 -6.40 -25.78
C MET A 1 -10.45 -5.08 -25.32
N THR A 2 -10.37 -4.05 -26.15
CA THR A 2 -9.74 -2.76 -25.80
C THR A 2 -10.46 -1.99 -24.67
N LEU A 3 -11.70 -2.38 -24.36
CA LEU A 3 -12.47 -1.85 -23.24
C LEU A 3 -12.18 -2.55 -21.90
N ALA A 4 -11.47 -3.68 -21.92
CA ALA A 4 -11.06 -4.35 -20.70
C ALA A 4 -9.88 -3.56 -20.09
N PRO A 5 -9.87 -3.35 -18.77
CA PRO A 5 -8.79 -2.62 -18.14
C PRO A 5 -7.46 -3.36 -18.29
N ASP A 6 -6.39 -2.60 -18.46
CA ASP A 6 -5.03 -3.15 -18.41
C ASP A 6 -4.57 -3.41 -16.96
N SER A 7 -3.35 -3.94 -16.81
CA SER A 7 -2.80 -4.25 -15.49
C SER A 7 -2.62 -3.02 -14.59
N ARG A 8 -2.29 -1.84 -15.15
CA ARG A 8 -2.09 -0.59 -14.41
C ARG A 8 -3.43 -0.08 -13.91
N GLU A 9 -4.45 -0.09 -14.77
CA GLU A 9 -5.80 0.32 -14.44
C GLU A 9 -6.43 -0.60 -13.38
N LEU A 10 -6.20 -1.91 -13.46
CA LEU A 10 -6.62 -2.86 -12.43
C LEU A 10 -5.93 -2.61 -11.09
N VAL A 11 -4.62 -2.37 -11.07
CA VAL A 11 -3.89 -2.00 -9.85
C VAL A 11 -4.43 -0.67 -9.29
N ALA A 12 -4.70 0.32 -10.15
CA ALA A 12 -5.27 1.60 -9.73
C ALA A 12 -6.65 1.43 -9.05
N ARG A 13 -7.54 0.60 -9.63
CA ARG A 13 -8.82 0.22 -9.01
C ARG A 13 -8.61 -0.47 -7.68
N ALA A 14 -7.72 -1.45 -7.62
CA ALA A 14 -7.44 -2.20 -6.40
C ALA A 14 -6.92 -1.29 -5.26
N ARG A 15 -6.08 -0.29 -5.58
CA ARG A 15 -5.64 0.74 -4.60
C ARG A 15 -6.79 1.61 -4.09
N ALA A 16 -7.75 1.95 -4.95
CA ALA A 16 -8.92 2.73 -4.57
C ALA A 16 -9.87 1.90 -3.69
N ASP A 17 -10.11 0.64 -4.07
CA ASP A 17 -10.94 -0.31 -3.32
C ASP A 17 -10.42 -0.47 -1.88
N LEU A 18 -9.12 -0.76 -1.71
CA LEU A 18 -8.53 -0.91 -0.38
C LEU A 18 -8.65 0.37 0.46
N ARG A 19 -8.50 1.56 -0.14
CA ARG A 19 -8.68 2.85 0.55
C ARG A 19 -10.11 3.07 1.03
N MET A 20 -11.09 2.47 0.35
CA MET A 20 -12.51 2.45 0.76
C MET A 20 -12.87 1.23 1.63
N GLY A 21 -11.86 0.42 1.99
CA GLY A 21 -11.99 -0.82 2.75
C GLY A 21 -12.59 -1.99 1.96
N VAL A 22 -12.87 -1.82 0.67
CA VAL A 22 -13.34 -2.88 -0.21
C VAL A 22 -12.18 -3.87 -0.42
N GLY A 23 -12.49 -5.17 -0.34
CA GLY A 23 -11.50 -6.21 -0.57
C GLY A 23 -11.16 -6.38 -2.03
N VAL A 24 -9.99 -6.94 -2.31
CA VAL A 24 -9.53 -7.25 -3.66
C VAL A 24 -9.13 -8.72 -3.74
N VAL A 25 -9.27 -9.34 -4.90
CA VAL A 25 -8.90 -10.73 -5.10
C VAL A 25 -7.58 -10.80 -5.87
N LEU A 26 -6.55 -11.37 -5.24
CA LEU A 26 -5.29 -11.65 -5.90
C LEU A 26 -5.26 -13.10 -6.38
N THR A 27 -4.88 -13.32 -7.63
CA THR A 27 -4.84 -14.65 -8.23
C THR A 27 -3.41 -15.16 -8.47
N ARG A 28 -3.27 -16.48 -8.38
CA ARG A 28 -2.13 -17.26 -8.89
C ARG A 28 -2.41 -17.73 -10.31
N ALA A 29 -1.38 -18.25 -10.98
CA ALA A 29 -1.49 -18.76 -12.34
C ALA A 29 -2.40 -20.01 -12.46
N ASP A 30 -2.58 -20.76 -11.38
CA ASP A 30 -3.42 -21.97 -11.32
C ASP A 30 -4.91 -21.68 -11.08
N GLY A 31 -5.30 -20.40 -10.96
CA GLY A 31 -6.67 -19.97 -10.70
C GLY A 31 -7.06 -19.89 -9.22
N SER A 32 -6.24 -20.43 -8.31
CA SER A 32 -6.38 -20.18 -6.88
C SER A 32 -6.01 -18.73 -6.55
N GLY A 33 -6.42 -18.25 -5.38
CA GLY A 33 -6.14 -16.88 -4.99
C GLY A 33 -6.32 -16.62 -3.51
N ALA A 34 -6.43 -15.34 -3.18
CA ALA A 34 -6.82 -14.89 -1.86
C ALA A 34 -7.63 -13.61 -1.95
N LEU A 35 -8.64 -13.49 -1.08
CA LEU A 35 -9.21 -12.21 -0.71
C LEU A 35 -8.18 -11.44 0.12
N VAL A 36 -7.93 -10.19 -0.24
CA VAL A 36 -7.04 -9.27 0.48
C VAL A 36 -7.83 -8.06 0.94
N LEU A 37 -7.73 -7.76 2.23
CA LEU A 37 -8.31 -6.58 2.87
C LEU A 37 -7.20 -5.81 3.57
N ALA A 38 -7.18 -4.48 3.46
CA ALA A 38 -6.23 -3.66 4.21
C ALA A 38 -6.65 -3.59 5.68
N ALA A 39 -5.72 -3.86 6.61
CA ALA A 39 -6.03 -3.92 8.04
C ALA A 39 -6.53 -2.56 8.59
N GLU A 40 -6.04 -1.46 8.03
CA GLU A 40 -6.40 -0.09 8.44
C GLU A 40 -7.87 0.23 8.18
N THR A 41 -8.36 -0.08 6.97
CA THR A 41 -9.71 0.24 6.51
C THR A 41 -10.72 -0.89 6.73
N LEU A 42 -10.27 -2.00 7.34
CA LEU A 42 -11.10 -3.15 7.67
C LEU A 42 -12.25 -2.77 8.61
N THR A 43 -13.42 -3.39 8.39
CA THR A 43 -14.60 -3.26 9.23
C THR A 43 -14.94 -4.59 9.90
N ALA A 44 -15.70 -4.56 10.99
CA ALA A 44 -16.10 -5.76 11.73
C ALA A 44 -16.95 -6.71 10.86
N ALA A 45 -17.85 -6.14 10.04
CA ALA A 45 -18.66 -6.93 9.11
C ALA A 45 -17.78 -7.67 8.08
N ARG A 46 -16.83 -6.96 7.44
CA ARG A 46 -15.92 -7.58 6.45
C ARG A 46 -14.96 -8.59 7.08
N LEU A 47 -14.53 -8.38 8.32
CA LEU A 47 -13.78 -9.38 9.08
C LEU A 47 -14.63 -10.64 9.31
N GLY A 48 -15.90 -10.48 9.69
CA GLY A 48 -16.85 -11.57 9.83
C GLY A 48 -17.02 -12.36 8.52
N ASP A 49 -17.22 -11.67 7.40
CA ASP A 49 -17.33 -12.29 6.07
C ASP A 49 -16.03 -13.06 5.71
N ALA A 50 -14.86 -12.46 5.97
CA ALA A 50 -13.57 -13.10 5.73
C ALA A 50 -13.39 -14.38 6.57
N CYS A 51 -13.78 -14.36 7.85
CA CYS A 51 -13.79 -15.55 8.70
C CYS A 51 -14.79 -16.61 8.20
N GLY A 52 -15.91 -16.21 7.60
CA GLY A 52 -16.88 -17.12 6.98
C GLY A 52 -16.38 -17.80 5.71
N LEU A 53 -15.42 -17.20 5.01
CA LEU A 53 -14.83 -17.75 3.78
C LEU A 53 -13.75 -18.81 4.04
N GLY A 54 -13.09 -18.79 5.21
CA GLY A 54 -11.99 -19.70 5.47
C GLY A 54 -11.21 -19.37 6.73
N ARG A 55 -9.88 -19.54 6.68
CA ARG A 55 -8.98 -19.27 7.81
C ARG A 55 -8.12 -18.05 7.50
N PRO A 56 -8.46 -16.87 8.03
CA PRO A 56 -7.71 -15.66 7.73
C PRO A 56 -6.32 -15.66 8.35
N MET A 57 -5.43 -14.89 7.74
CA MET A 57 -4.11 -14.53 8.28
C MET A 57 -3.87 -13.03 8.13
N VAL A 58 -3.07 -12.46 9.03
CA VAL A 58 -2.58 -11.08 8.92
C VAL A 58 -1.14 -11.12 8.42
N ALA A 59 -0.91 -10.57 7.23
CA ALA A 59 0.42 -10.31 6.71
C ALA A 59 0.96 -8.99 7.27
N LEU A 60 2.18 -9.02 7.78
CA LEU A 60 2.89 -7.88 8.35
C LEU A 60 4.27 -7.76 7.72
N THR A 61 4.75 -6.54 7.51
CA THR A 61 6.17 -6.32 7.15
C THR A 61 7.11 -6.89 8.21
N SER A 62 8.32 -7.30 7.82
CA SER A 62 9.36 -7.77 8.74
C SER A 62 9.61 -6.80 9.90
N ARG A 63 9.67 -5.49 9.63
CA ARG A 63 9.87 -4.46 10.66
C ARG A 63 8.73 -4.42 11.69
N ARG A 64 7.48 -4.49 11.24
CA ARG A 64 6.32 -4.54 12.17
C ARG A 64 6.31 -5.86 12.95
N ALA A 65 6.61 -6.97 12.28
CA ALA A 65 6.70 -8.28 12.90
C ALA A 65 7.77 -8.34 13.99
N GLU A 66 8.94 -7.73 13.76
CA GLU A 66 10.03 -7.65 14.73
C GLU A 66 9.62 -6.91 16.02
N THR A 67 8.93 -5.77 15.89
CA THR A 67 8.35 -5.04 17.03
C THR A 67 7.41 -5.93 17.84
N LEU A 68 6.57 -6.69 17.15
CA LEU A 68 5.54 -7.55 17.76
C LEU A 68 6.05 -8.93 18.19
N LYS A 69 7.34 -9.22 17.96
CA LYS A 69 7.95 -10.55 18.15
C LYS A 69 7.21 -11.66 17.37
N ALA A 70 6.58 -11.32 16.25
CA ALA A 70 6.10 -12.28 15.27
C ALA A 70 7.25 -12.74 14.39
N ARG A 71 7.38 -14.06 14.17
CA ARG A 71 8.47 -14.61 13.38
C ARG A 71 8.19 -14.47 11.88
N ALA A 72 9.13 -13.89 11.14
CA ALA A 72 9.09 -13.76 9.68
C ALA A 72 9.81 -14.94 9.02
N TYR A 73 9.14 -16.08 8.88
CA TYR A 73 9.74 -17.29 8.28
C TYR A 73 10.05 -17.12 6.78
N ASP A 74 9.34 -16.21 6.10
CA ASP A 74 9.51 -15.92 4.67
C ASP A 74 10.61 -14.87 4.39
N GLY A 75 11.34 -14.43 5.43
CA GLY A 75 12.48 -13.51 5.34
C GLY A 75 12.14 -12.02 5.45
N ASP A 76 11.07 -11.56 4.81
CA ASP A 76 10.74 -10.13 4.71
C ASP A 76 9.30 -9.76 5.11
N LEU A 77 8.50 -10.77 5.46
CA LEU A 77 7.17 -10.62 6.04
C LEU A 77 6.88 -11.72 7.05
N ALA A 78 5.93 -11.46 7.94
CA ALA A 78 5.32 -12.47 8.79
C ALA A 78 3.85 -12.67 8.41
N ARG A 79 3.42 -13.92 8.31
CA ARG A 79 2.01 -14.31 8.17
C ARG A 79 1.51 -14.82 9.52
N VAL A 80 0.69 -14.04 10.21
CA VAL A 80 0.17 -14.40 11.53
C VAL A 80 -1.22 -14.98 11.38
N ALA A 81 -1.44 -16.21 11.84
CA ALA A 81 -2.78 -16.82 11.83
C ALA A 81 -3.74 -15.99 12.70
N LEU A 82 -4.96 -15.75 12.21
CA LEU A 82 -5.99 -15.08 12.99
C LEU A 82 -6.53 -16.04 14.08
N PRO A 83 -6.46 -15.67 15.38
CA PRO A 83 -7.11 -16.44 16.45
C PRO A 83 -8.63 -16.49 16.28
N SER A 84 -9.28 -17.54 16.80
CA SER A 84 -10.74 -17.71 16.67
C SER A 84 -11.57 -16.68 17.44
N ASP A 85 -10.98 -16.12 18.50
CA ASP A 85 -11.54 -15.09 19.37
C ASP A 85 -11.07 -13.67 19.01
N ALA A 86 -10.25 -13.53 17.96
CA ALA A 86 -9.76 -12.22 17.53
C ALA A 86 -10.86 -11.41 16.85
N ASP A 87 -10.94 -10.14 17.24
CA ASP A 87 -11.86 -9.16 16.69
C ASP A 87 -11.12 -8.13 15.81
N LEU A 88 -11.86 -7.12 15.34
CA LEU A 88 -11.29 -6.03 14.57
C LEU A 88 -10.22 -5.25 15.35
N THR A 89 -10.38 -5.12 16.67
CA THR A 89 -9.44 -4.42 17.55
C THR A 89 -8.09 -5.11 17.53
N TRP A 90 -8.08 -6.44 17.61
CA TRP A 90 -6.86 -7.24 17.56
C TRP A 90 -6.13 -7.06 16.22
N VAL A 91 -6.85 -7.12 15.09
CA VAL A 91 -6.24 -6.92 13.75
C VAL A 91 -5.63 -5.53 13.62
N ARG A 92 -6.33 -4.48 14.05
CA ARG A 92 -5.82 -3.10 14.04
C ARG A 92 -4.63 -2.92 14.96
N ALA A 93 -4.63 -3.55 16.13
CA ALA A 93 -3.52 -3.50 17.07
C ALA A 93 -2.23 -4.14 16.49
N LEU A 94 -2.35 -5.13 15.61
CA LEU A 94 -1.19 -5.65 14.88
C LEU A 94 -0.70 -4.70 13.78
N ALA A 95 -1.60 -3.96 13.13
CA ALA A 95 -1.26 -3.08 12.02
C ALA A 95 -0.68 -1.73 12.48
N ASP A 96 -1.33 -1.09 13.46
CA ASP A 96 -1.07 0.30 13.83
C ASP A 96 -0.15 0.42 15.06
N PRO A 97 1.08 0.94 14.90
CA PRO A 97 1.99 1.15 16.02
C PRO A 97 1.53 2.25 16.99
N ALA A 98 0.67 3.19 16.57
CA ALA A 98 0.23 4.30 17.43
C ALA A 98 -0.52 3.80 18.67
N GLY A 99 -1.18 2.64 18.56
CA GLY A 99 -1.92 2.00 19.64
C GLY A 99 -1.13 0.94 20.42
N ASP A 100 0.19 0.81 20.22
CA ASP A 100 0.93 -0.33 20.75
C ASP A 100 0.83 -0.48 22.28
N LEU A 101 0.81 0.64 23.00
CA LEU A 101 0.71 0.67 24.45
C LEU A 101 -0.72 0.42 24.97
N ASN A 102 -1.74 0.54 24.11
CA ASN A 102 -3.13 0.31 24.49
C ASN A 102 -3.46 -1.18 24.60
N MET A 103 -2.71 -2.03 23.91
CA MET A 103 -2.85 -3.50 23.95
C MET A 103 -1.46 -4.14 24.11
N PRO A 104 -0.86 -4.10 25.31
CA PRO A 104 0.53 -4.51 25.50
C PRO A 104 0.75 -6.02 25.26
N LEU A 105 -0.28 -6.84 25.52
CA LEU A 105 -0.24 -8.29 25.35
C LEU A 105 -1.09 -8.72 24.14
N LYS A 106 -0.48 -8.70 22.94
CA LYS A 106 -1.14 -9.09 21.67
C LYS A 106 -0.93 -10.56 21.29
N GLY A 107 0.05 -11.21 21.92
CA GLY A 107 0.48 -12.57 21.62
C GLY A 107 0.22 -13.57 22.76
N PRO A 108 0.75 -14.80 22.65
CA PRO A 108 1.73 -15.25 21.66
C PRO A 108 1.17 -15.29 20.23
N LEU A 109 1.90 -14.71 19.27
CA LEU A 109 1.50 -14.68 17.87
C LEU A 109 1.93 -15.98 17.17
N LYS A 110 0.99 -16.65 16.50
CA LYS A 110 1.26 -17.87 15.74
C LYS A 110 1.60 -17.51 14.29
N SER A 111 2.89 -17.31 14.01
CA SER A 111 3.37 -17.17 12.64
C SER A 111 3.26 -18.50 11.87
N LEU A 112 2.64 -18.44 10.69
CA LEU A 112 2.64 -19.51 9.71
C LEU A 112 4.03 -19.64 9.09
N ARG A 113 4.47 -20.89 8.91
CA ARG A 113 5.79 -21.24 8.36
C ARG A 113 5.70 -22.03 7.05
N ASP A 114 4.52 -22.58 6.77
CA ASP A 114 4.24 -23.48 5.67
C ASP A 114 3.43 -22.74 4.60
N GLY A 115 3.47 -23.24 3.37
CA GLY A 115 2.73 -22.66 2.24
C GLY A 115 3.40 -21.42 1.63
N ASP A 116 2.87 -21.02 0.49
CA ASP A 116 3.36 -19.91 -0.33
C ASP A 116 3.07 -18.53 0.29
N SER A 117 4.00 -17.59 0.11
CA SER A 117 3.94 -16.21 0.64
C SER A 117 3.64 -15.15 -0.42
N ASP A 118 3.55 -15.52 -1.70
CA ASP A 118 3.47 -14.56 -2.81
C ASP A 118 2.22 -13.68 -2.76
N LEU A 119 1.06 -14.24 -2.41
CA LEU A 119 -0.16 -13.44 -2.25
C LEU A 119 -0.09 -12.48 -1.05
N ALA A 120 0.50 -12.91 0.06
CA ALA A 120 0.71 -12.05 1.23
C ALA A 120 1.67 -10.91 0.91
N ARG A 121 2.75 -11.20 0.18
CA ARG A 121 3.72 -10.22 -0.33
C ARG A 121 3.09 -9.21 -1.26
N ALA A 122 2.30 -9.67 -2.23
CA ALA A 122 1.56 -8.81 -3.14
C ALA A 122 0.52 -7.96 -2.39
N GLY A 123 -0.23 -8.52 -1.44
CA GLY A 123 -1.19 -7.80 -0.61
C GLY A 123 -0.54 -6.68 0.20
N LEU A 124 0.62 -6.94 0.82
CA LEU A 124 1.41 -5.93 1.52
C LEU A 124 1.91 -4.82 0.59
N ARG A 125 2.39 -5.18 -0.60
CA ARG A 125 2.81 -4.20 -1.62
C ARG A 125 1.64 -3.33 -2.05
N LEU A 126 0.47 -3.93 -2.25
CA LEU A 126 -0.72 -3.19 -2.65
C LEU A 126 -1.20 -2.23 -1.56
N CYS A 127 -1.17 -2.64 -0.29
CA CYS A 127 -1.46 -1.73 0.83
C CYS A 127 -0.50 -0.53 0.85
N LYS A 128 0.80 -0.77 0.65
CA LYS A 128 1.80 0.32 0.55
C LYS A 128 1.54 1.24 -0.64
N GLN A 129 1.25 0.69 -1.82
CA GLN A 129 0.92 1.48 -3.00
C GLN A 129 -0.38 2.28 -2.84
N ALA A 130 -1.33 1.74 -2.07
CA ALA A 130 -2.56 2.42 -1.68
C ALA A 130 -2.35 3.47 -0.57
N ARG A 131 -1.11 3.63 -0.07
CA ARG A 131 -0.72 4.55 1.00
C ARG A 131 -1.43 4.28 2.33
N LEU A 132 -1.73 3.01 2.58
CA LEU A 132 -2.26 2.51 3.84
C LEU A 132 -1.13 1.91 4.67
N LEU A 133 -1.40 1.67 5.95
CA LEU A 133 -0.55 0.89 6.83
C LEU A 133 -0.20 -0.44 6.13
N PRO A 134 1.09 -0.86 6.17
CA PRO A 134 1.56 -2.02 5.43
C PRO A 134 1.23 -3.31 6.20
N ALA A 135 -0.06 -3.59 6.33
CA ALA A 135 -0.64 -4.76 6.97
C ALA A 135 -1.92 -5.16 6.25
N ALA A 136 -2.05 -6.44 5.91
CA ALA A 136 -3.19 -6.97 5.15
C ALA A 136 -3.78 -8.20 5.84
N LEU A 137 -5.10 -8.31 5.86
CA LEU A 137 -5.81 -9.55 6.18
C LEU A 137 -6.02 -10.33 4.87
N LEU A 138 -5.67 -11.61 4.86
CA LEU A 138 -5.82 -12.50 3.71
C LEU A 138 -6.63 -13.74 4.06
N VAL A 139 -7.44 -14.19 3.12
CA VAL A 139 -8.12 -15.50 3.16
C VAL A 139 -7.91 -16.19 1.84
N ASP A 140 -7.24 -17.34 1.86
CA ASP A 140 -7.07 -18.15 0.65
C ASP A 140 -8.43 -18.61 0.10
N CYS A 141 -8.57 -18.60 -1.22
CA CYS A 141 -9.74 -19.08 -1.94
C CYS A 141 -9.34 -20.02 -3.07
N ALA A 142 -10.07 -21.14 -3.17
CA ALA A 142 -9.82 -22.14 -4.22
C ALA A 142 -10.30 -21.66 -5.60
N ASP A 143 -11.46 -20.99 -5.65
CA ASP A 143 -12.02 -20.37 -6.87
C ASP A 143 -12.09 -18.85 -6.69
N ALA A 144 -10.99 -18.19 -7.06
CA ALA A 144 -10.86 -16.75 -6.94
C ALA A 144 -11.80 -16.00 -7.90
N ALA A 145 -12.05 -16.57 -9.08
CA ALA A 145 -12.90 -15.96 -10.11
C ALA A 145 -14.37 -15.94 -9.68
N ASP A 146 -14.86 -17.04 -9.08
CA ASP A 146 -16.22 -17.09 -8.55
C ASP A 146 -16.41 -16.08 -7.40
N LEU A 147 -15.48 -16.01 -6.46
CA LEU A 147 -15.55 -15.06 -5.34
C LEU A 147 -15.60 -13.61 -5.86
N ALA A 148 -14.68 -13.26 -6.76
CA ALA A 148 -14.63 -11.93 -7.34
C ALA A 148 -15.92 -11.57 -8.08
N ARG A 149 -16.47 -12.51 -8.86
CA ARG A 149 -17.72 -12.31 -9.60
C ARG A 149 -18.92 -12.12 -8.67
N ARG A 150 -19.11 -12.99 -7.67
CA ARG A 150 -20.28 -12.94 -6.76
C ARG A 150 -20.29 -11.68 -5.91
N ALA A 151 -19.12 -11.23 -5.46
CA ALA A 151 -18.97 -10.07 -4.60
C ALA A 151 -18.60 -8.79 -5.36
N MET A 152 -18.52 -8.83 -6.70
CA MET A 152 -18.13 -7.72 -7.58
C MET A 152 -16.79 -7.07 -7.17
N LEU A 153 -15.82 -7.89 -6.78
CA LEU A 153 -14.51 -7.42 -6.31
C LEU A 153 -13.55 -7.24 -7.48
N THR A 154 -12.68 -6.23 -7.38
CA THR A 154 -11.54 -6.11 -8.29
C THR A 154 -10.65 -7.34 -8.15
N MET A 155 -10.38 -8.00 -9.27
CA MET A 155 -9.53 -9.18 -9.35
C MET A 155 -8.35 -8.92 -10.28
N LEU A 156 -7.15 -9.32 -9.85
CA LEU A 156 -5.92 -9.15 -10.62
C LEU A 156 -4.86 -10.21 -10.24
N PRO A 157 -3.97 -10.59 -11.18
CA PRO A 157 -2.83 -11.45 -10.87
C PRO A 157 -1.89 -10.82 -9.84
N ALA A 158 -1.41 -11.59 -8.88
CA ALA A 158 -0.44 -11.10 -7.89
C ALA A 158 0.87 -10.62 -8.53
N ALA A 159 1.28 -11.24 -9.64
CA ALA A 159 2.47 -10.84 -10.41
C ALA A 159 2.36 -9.41 -10.98
N ASP A 160 1.15 -8.94 -11.30
CA ASP A 160 0.94 -7.61 -11.85
C ASP A 160 1.12 -6.52 -10.78
N VAL A 161 0.83 -6.82 -9.52
CA VAL A 161 1.13 -5.91 -8.40
C VAL A 161 2.63 -5.64 -8.31
N THR A 162 3.44 -6.70 -8.37
CA THR A 162 4.90 -6.59 -8.30
C THR A 162 5.46 -5.90 -9.54
N ARG A 163 5.05 -6.32 -10.74
CA ARG A 163 5.53 -5.74 -12.00
C ARG A 163 5.25 -4.24 -12.09
N ASN A 164 4.06 -3.80 -11.69
CA ASN A 164 3.70 -2.38 -11.72
C ASN A 164 4.42 -1.58 -10.63
N ALA A 165 4.74 -2.19 -9.48
CA ALA A 165 5.55 -1.54 -8.46
C ALA A 165 6.97 -1.25 -8.97
N ASP A 166 7.60 -2.23 -9.60
CA ASP A 166 9.00 -2.15 -10.00
C ASP A 166 9.21 -1.30 -11.26
N ALA A 167 8.23 -1.28 -12.17
CA ALA A 167 8.29 -0.47 -13.39
C ALA A 167 8.10 1.03 -13.13
N GLY A 168 7.41 1.40 -12.05
CA GLY A 168 6.96 2.77 -11.83
C GLY A 168 5.94 3.25 -12.87
N SER A 169 5.41 4.45 -12.66
CA SER A 169 4.53 5.10 -13.64
C SER A 169 5.29 6.17 -14.43
N PRO A 170 5.20 6.20 -15.76
CA PRO A 170 5.71 7.31 -16.55
C PRO A 170 5.10 8.63 -16.08
N MET A 171 5.95 9.65 -15.96
CA MET A 171 5.58 10.98 -15.49
C MET A 171 5.37 11.91 -16.68
N LEU A 172 4.12 12.21 -17.00
CA LEU A 172 3.77 13.09 -18.12
C LEU A 172 3.88 14.56 -17.71
N PRO A 173 4.61 15.41 -18.46
CA PRO A 173 4.64 16.83 -18.18
C PRO A 173 3.27 17.46 -18.49
N VAL A 174 2.70 18.18 -17.52
CA VAL A 174 1.37 18.81 -17.66
C VAL A 174 1.48 20.33 -17.70
N VAL A 175 2.27 20.92 -16.81
CA VAL A 175 2.43 22.37 -16.68
C VAL A 175 3.90 22.74 -16.52
N HIS A 176 4.29 23.83 -17.19
CA HIS A 176 5.55 24.52 -16.95
C HIS A 176 5.28 26.02 -16.78
N ALA A 177 5.80 26.61 -15.69
CA ALA A 177 5.61 28.02 -15.41
C ALA A 177 6.84 28.65 -14.74
N ARG A 178 7.05 29.95 -14.97
CA ARG A 178 8.00 30.74 -14.17
C ARG A 178 7.42 30.92 -12.77
N LEU A 179 8.22 30.63 -11.75
CA LEU A 179 7.84 30.74 -10.34
C LEU A 179 8.91 31.57 -9.60
N PRO A 180 8.74 32.90 -9.51
CA PRO A 180 9.57 33.73 -8.65
C PRO A 180 9.35 33.34 -7.18
N MET A 181 10.43 33.12 -6.44
CA MET A 181 10.40 32.74 -5.01
C MET A 181 11.31 33.67 -4.21
N ALA A 182 11.05 33.82 -2.90
CA ALA A 182 11.88 34.64 -2.03
C ALA A 182 13.38 34.25 -2.04
N VAL A 183 13.68 32.96 -2.25
CA VAL A 183 15.05 32.44 -2.32
C VAL A 183 15.70 32.59 -3.70
N SER A 184 14.92 32.82 -4.76
CA SER A 184 15.43 33.04 -6.13
C SER A 184 14.33 33.52 -7.09
N GLU A 185 14.63 34.58 -7.86
CA GLU A 185 13.75 35.08 -8.93
C GLU A 185 13.81 34.26 -10.23
N GLN A 186 14.76 33.32 -10.32
CA GLN A 186 15.00 32.46 -11.48
C GLN A 186 14.40 31.05 -11.29
N GLY A 187 13.29 30.94 -10.57
CA GLY A 187 12.58 29.69 -10.36
C GLY A 187 11.66 29.30 -11.52
N ARG A 188 11.57 28.00 -11.79
CA ARG A 188 10.60 27.39 -12.70
C ARG A 188 9.93 26.21 -12.01
N LEU A 189 8.62 26.12 -12.16
CA LEU A 189 7.83 25.00 -11.70
C LEU A 189 7.48 24.08 -12.87
N HIS A 190 7.68 22.79 -12.66
CA HIS A 190 7.25 21.72 -13.54
C HIS A 190 6.29 20.81 -12.78
N VAL A 191 5.13 20.53 -13.37
CA VAL A 191 4.14 19.60 -12.81
C VAL A 191 4.06 18.37 -13.70
N PHE A 192 4.18 17.21 -13.06
CA PHE A 192 4.13 15.91 -13.70
C PHE A 192 2.94 15.11 -13.19
N ARG A 193 2.20 14.48 -14.10
CA ARG A 193 1.11 13.57 -13.76
C ARG A 193 1.51 12.13 -14.13
N PRO A 194 1.40 11.18 -13.21
CA PRO A 194 1.66 9.79 -13.53
C PRO A 194 0.52 9.20 -14.39
N GLU A 195 0.86 8.31 -15.31
CA GLU A 195 -0.13 7.60 -16.15
C GLU A 195 -1.05 6.65 -15.37
N ASP A 196 -0.66 6.25 -14.16
CA ASP A 196 -1.39 5.28 -13.34
C ASP A 196 -2.55 5.90 -12.53
N GLY A 197 -2.88 7.17 -12.80
CA GLY A 197 -3.90 7.93 -12.08
C GLY A 197 -3.51 8.32 -10.66
N GLY A 198 -2.22 8.22 -10.32
CA GLY A 198 -1.66 8.73 -9.07
C GLY A 198 -1.68 10.26 -8.96
N GLU A 199 -1.14 10.76 -7.86
CA GLU A 199 -1.06 12.20 -7.59
C GLU A 199 0.00 12.89 -8.44
N GLU A 200 -0.21 14.17 -8.70
CA GLU A 200 0.74 14.99 -9.42
C GLU A 200 1.98 15.29 -8.56
N HIS A 201 3.13 15.34 -9.21
CA HIS A 201 4.42 15.62 -8.61
C HIS A 201 5.01 16.91 -9.15
N TYR A 202 5.69 17.65 -8.28
CA TYR A 202 6.16 19.00 -8.55
C TYR A 202 7.69 18.98 -8.54
N ALA A 203 8.30 19.58 -9.55
CA ALA A 203 9.74 19.83 -9.58
C ALA A 203 10.00 21.33 -9.71
N ILE A 204 10.86 21.86 -8.83
CA ILE A 204 11.27 23.25 -8.85
C ILE A 204 12.71 23.30 -9.37
N GLU A 205 12.90 23.95 -10.50
CA GLU A 205 14.20 24.20 -11.11
C GLU A 205 14.62 25.64 -10.81
N ILE A 206 15.86 25.84 -10.34
CA ILE A 206 16.42 27.16 -10.06
C ILE A 206 17.54 27.45 -11.07
N GLY A 207 17.42 28.55 -11.80
CA GLY A 207 18.38 28.98 -12.81
C GLY A 207 18.31 28.15 -14.09
N ALA A 208 19.47 27.72 -14.57
CA ALA A 208 19.62 26.87 -15.77
C ALA A 208 20.75 25.84 -15.54
N PRO A 209 20.51 24.79 -14.73
CA PRO A 209 21.53 23.80 -14.42
C PRO A 209 21.98 23.03 -15.68
N ASP A 210 23.28 22.79 -15.77
CA ASP A 210 23.89 22.01 -16.87
C ASP A 210 23.49 20.53 -16.75
N ARG A 211 22.67 20.05 -17.69
CA ARG A 211 22.14 18.67 -17.70
C ARG A 211 23.21 17.61 -18.00
N GLY A 212 24.39 18.01 -18.45
CA GLY A 212 25.54 17.10 -18.64
C GLY A 212 26.35 16.85 -17.37
N LYS A 213 26.01 17.52 -16.25
CA LYS A 213 26.74 17.43 -14.98
C LYS A 213 25.81 17.03 -13.83
N PRO A 214 26.36 16.51 -12.72
CA PRO A 214 25.59 16.34 -11.50
C PRO A 214 24.93 17.65 -11.07
N VAL A 215 23.63 17.60 -10.82
CA VAL A 215 22.83 18.73 -10.36
C VAL A 215 22.52 18.53 -8.87
N LEU A 216 22.64 19.59 -8.06
CA LEU A 216 22.21 19.55 -6.67
C LEU A 216 20.69 19.34 -6.63
N ALA A 217 20.27 18.20 -6.08
CA ALA A 217 18.86 17.84 -5.98
C ALA A 217 18.47 17.61 -4.52
N ARG A 218 17.25 18.02 -4.17
CA ARG A 218 16.58 17.69 -2.91
C ARG A 218 15.27 17.00 -3.24
N LEU A 219 15.08 15.79 -2.73
CA LEU A 219 13.78 15.13 -2.73
C LEU A 219 13.04 15.52 -1.46
N HIS A 220 11.82 16.03 -1.60
CA HIS A 220 11.00 16.48 -0.48
C HIS A 220 9.64 15.80 -0.55
N SER A 221 9.22 15.18 0.56
CA SER A 221 7.86 14.68 0.70
C SER A 221 6.99 15.78 1.26
N ALA A 222 5.91 16.13 0.55
CA ALA A 222 5.00 17.19 0.98
C ALA A 222 4.50 16.93 2.40
N CYS A 223 4.68 17.91 3.28
CA CYS A 223 4.23 17.85 4.66
C CYS A 223 3.23 18.97 4.91
N PHE A 224 1.96 18.63 5.02
CA PHE A 224 0.91 19.62 5.25
C PHE A 224 1.15 20.45 6.52
N THR A 225 1.52 19.80 7.62
CA THR A 225 1.70 20.50 8.90
C THR A 225 3.00 21.30 8.96
N GLY A 226 4.07 20.82 8.34
CA GLY A 226 5.36 21.51 8.32
C GLY A 226 5.42 22.62 7.27
N ASP A 227 5.15 22.29 6.01
CA ASP A 227 5.34 23.19 4.87
C ASP A 227 4.30 24.31 4.84
N LEU A 228 3.04 24.00 5.19
CA LEU A 228 1.92 24.96 5.10
C LEU A 228 1.55 25.58 6.45
N MET A 229 1.55 24.80 7.53
CA MET A 229 1.13 25.29 8.86
C MET A 229 2.28 25.74 9.77
N GLY A 230 3.54 25.51 9.39
CA GLY A 230 4.71 25.90 10.19
C GLY A 230 4.85 25.14 11.52
N SER A 231 4.49 23.85 11.54
CA SER A 231 4.56 23.00 12.74
C SER A 231 5.98 22.96 13.33
N LEU A 232 6.10 23.25 14.63
CA LEU A 232 7.35 23.14 15.39
C LEU A 232 7.72 21.69 15.76
N LYS A 233 6.91 20.71 15.34
CA LYS A 233 7.15 19.28 15.55
C LYS A 233 7.73 18.57 14.32
N CYS A 234 7.77 19.22 13.15
CA CYS A 234 8.53 18.73 11.99
C CYS A 234 9.57 19.78 11.56
N ASP A 235 10.68 19.33 11.01
CA ASP A 235 11.73 20.09 10.31
C ASP A 235 11.48 20.17 8.78
N CYS A 236 10.26 19.87 8.35
CA CYS A 236 9.89 19.79 6.94
C CYS A 236 9.89 21.18 6.26
N GLY A 237 9.44 22.21 6.97
CA GLY A 237 9.27 23.57 6.45
C GLY A 237 10.53 24.43 6.62
N PRO A 238 10.79 24.96 7.84
CA PRO A 238 11.98 25.77 8.14
C PRO A 238 13.23 24.94 8.51
#